data_AF-A0A6J6YPP5-F1
#
_entry.id   AF-A0A6J6YPP5-F1
#
_cell.length_a   1.000
_cell.length_b   1.000
_cell.length_c   1.000
_cell.angle_alpha   90.00
_cell.angle_beta   90.00
_cell.angle_gamma   90.00
#
_symmetry.space_group_name_H-M   'P 1'
#
loop_
_entity.id
_entity.type
_entity.pdbx_description
1 polymer ?
#
loop_
_entity_poly.entity_id
_entity_poly.type
_entity_poly.pdbx_seq_one_letter_code
_entity_poly.pdbx_strand_id
1 'polypeptide(L)'
;MRVHSECLTGDIFGSMRCDCGVQLDNALERIAAEGAGVLVYLRGHEGRGIGLGHKLRAYTLQDQGRDTVEANVELGLPIDSREYGIGSQILVDLGVTKMRVMTNNPSKYGGLEGYGLEIVERVPLEVTPTPENIAYLRAKQEKMGHILDLDQSGDK
;
A
#
# COMPACT_ATOMS: atom_id res chain seq x y z
N MET A 1 6.75 9.57 -8.18
CA MET A 1 6.48 9.76 -6.73
C MET A 1 5.81 8.54 -6.13
N ARG A 2 5.90 8.37 -4.81
CA ARG A 2 5.26 7.31 -4.04
C ARG A 2 4.66 7.86 -2.75
N VAL A 3 3.38 7.59 -2.49
CA VAL A 3 2.79 7.72 -1.15
C VAL A 3 2.72 6.33 -0.53
N HIS A 4 3.56 6.10 0.48
CA HIS A 4 3.66 4.84 1.20
C HIS A 4 2.88 4.93 2.50
N SER A 5 2.09 3.90 2.80
CA SER A 5 1.40 3.77 4.09
C SER A 5 2.26 2.94 5.00
N GLU A 6 2.56 3.44 6.20
CA GLU A 6 3.38 2.77 7.20
C GLU A 6 2.96 1.30 7.41
N CYS A 7 3.94 0.41 7.37
CA CYS A 7 3.79 -1.00 7.68
C CYS A 7 5.04 -1.51 8.40
N LEU A 8 5.12 -1.35 9.71
CA LEU A 8 6.28 -1.71 10.52
C LEU A 8 6.76 -3.13 10.27
N THR A 9 5.83 -4.09 10.20
CA THR A 9 6.17 -5.50 9.96
C THR A 9 6.83 -5.73 8.61
N GLY A 10 6.38 -5.03 7.57
CA GLY A 10 6.95 -5.18 6.22
C GLY A 10 8.20 -4.34 6.04
N ASP A 11 8.12 -3.06 6.39
CA ASP A 11 9.12 -2.03 6.10
C ASP A 11 10.38 -2.18 6.96
N ILE A 12 10.25 -2.64 8.21
CA ILE A 12 11.38 -2.75 9.16
C ILE A 12 11.77 -4.20 9.42
N PHE A 13 10.78 -5.08 9.62
CA PHE A 13 11.04 -6.48 9.99
C PHE A 13 11.07 -7.45 8.79
N GLY A 14 10.89 -6.96 7.57
CA GLY A 14 10.97 -7.81 6.36
C GLY A 14 9.92 -8.91 6.31
N SER A 15 8.72 -8.67 6.85
CA SER A 15 7.64 -9.67 6.89
C SER A 15 7.26 -10.17 5.50
N MET A 16 7.34 -11.49 5.31
CA MET A 16 6.89 -12.19 4.11
C MET A 16 5.36 -12.26 3.98
N ARG A 17 4.60 -11.89 5.01
CA ARG A 17 3.11 -11.94 4.99
C ARG A 17 2.48 -10.80 4.19
N CYS A 18 3.26 -9.82 3.76
CA CYS A 18 2.79 -8.69 2.96
C CYS A 18 3.86 -8.26 1.96
N ASP A 19 3.48 -7.40 1.02
CA ASP A 19 4.35 -6.84 0.00
C ASP A 19 4.84 -5.41 0.33
N CYS A 20 4.56 -4.90 1.54
CA CYS A 20 4.83 -3.50 1.87
C CYS A 20 6.33 -3.15 1.83
N GLY A 21 7.20 -3.99 2.40
CA GLY A 21 8.65 -3.76 2.38
C GLY A 21 9.21 -3.73 0.95
N VAL A 22 8.88 -4.75 0.15
CA VAL A 22 9.25 -4.82 -1.27
C VAL A 22 8.74 -3.61 -2.05
N GLN A 23 7.50 -3.15 -1.80
CA GLN A 23 6.99 -1.93 -2.43
C GLN A 23 7.73 -0.66 -2.02
N LEU A 24 8.21 -0.57 -0.77
CA LEU A 24 9.00 0.55 -0.28
C LEU A 24 10.36 0.59 -0.98
N ASP A 25 11.06 -0.55 -0.98
CA ASP A 25 12.38 -0.70 -1.59
C ASP A 25 12.33 -0.41 -3.10
N ASN A 26 11.41 -1.06 -3.82
CA ASN A 26 11.21 -0.83 -5.26
C ASN A 26 10.90 0.64 -5.59
N ALA A 27 10.14 1.33 -4.73
CA ALA A 27 9.83 2.74 -4.94
C ALA A 27 11.05 3.64 -4.72
N LEU A 28 11.86 3.36 -3.70
CA LEU A 28 13.10 4.09 -3.43
C LEU A 28 14.12 3.88 -4.54
N GLU A 29 14.32 2.64 -4.98
CA GLU A 29 15.21 2.30 -6.10
C GLU A 29 14.80 3.02 -7.40
N ARG A 30 13.51 3.01 -7.74
CA ARG A 30 12.99 3.72 -8.93
C ARG A 30 13.17 5.23 -8.83
N ILE A 31 12.93 5.82 -7.66
CA ILE A 31 13.16 7.26 -7.44
C ILE A 31 14.65 7.60 -7.61
N ALA A 32 15.53 6.77 -7.05
CA ALA A 32 16.97 6.97 -7.17
C ALA A 32 17.44 6.84 -8.63
N ALA A 33 16.92 5.85 -9.38
CA ALA A 33 17.25 5.63 -10.78
C ALA A 33 16.78 6.77 -11.70
N GLU A 34 15.63 7.38 -11.42
CA GLU A 34 15.12 8.55 -12.15
C GLU A 34 15.92 9.82 -11.82
N GLY A 35 16.66 9.85 -10.71
CA GLY A 35 17.46 10.99 -10.25
C GLY A 35 16.64 12.11 -9.60
N ALA A 36 15.30 12.06 -9.69
CA ALA A 36 14.39 12.98 -9.04
C ALA A 36 13.06 12.31 -8.68
N GLY A 37 12.59 12.51 -7.44
CA GLY A 37 11.29 12.01 -7.02
C GLY A 37 11.02 12.26 -5.54
N VAL A 38 9.77 12.00 -5.16
CA VAL A 38 9.28 12.17 -3.79
C VAL A 38 8.72 10.84 -3.29
N LEU A 39 9.15 10.45 -2.08
CA LEU A 39 8.49 9.42 -1.29
C LEU A 39 7.88 10.06 -0.04
N VAL A 40 6.56 9.99 0.09
CA VAL A 40 5.82 10.42 1.27
C VAL A 40 5.52 9.19 2.11
N TYR A 41 6.07 9.12 3.32
CA TYR A 41 5.82 8.05 4.27
C TYR A 41 4.74 8.46 5.27
N LEU A 42 3.50 8.00 5.06
CA LEU A 42 2.36 8.35 5.91
C LEU A 42 2.31 7.45 7.14
N ARG A 43 2.64 8.05 8.28
CA ARG A 43 2.52 7.44 9.60
C ARG A 43 1.07 7.43 10.08
N GLY A 44 0.77 6.52 11.00
CA GLY A 44 -0.60 6.32 11.51
C GLY A 44 -1.49 5.51 10.55
N HIS A 45 -0.97 5.11 9.38
CA HIS A 45 -1.67 4.24 8.43
C HIS A 45 -1.44 2.75 8.69
N GLU A 46 -0.73 2.40 9.76
CA GLU A 46 -0.47 1.01 10.14
C GLU A 46 -1.77 0.21 10.24
N GLY A 47 -1.76 -1.01 9.68
CA GLY A 47 -2.94 -1.85 9.60
C GLY A 47 -4.12 -1.24 8.83
N ARG A 48 -3.88 -0.24 7.96
CA ARG A 48 -4.92 0.60 7.32
C ARG A 48 -5.63 1.55 8.28
N GLY A 49 -4.87 2.12 9.22
CA GLY A 49 -5.37 3.10 10.18
C GLY A 49 -5.91 2.49 11.48
N ILE A 50 -5.98 1.16 11.59
CA ILE A 50 -6.37 0.48 12.84
C ILE A 50 -5.21 0.34 13.83
N GLY A 51 -3.97 0.60 13.39
CA GLY A 51 -2.77 0.49 14.21
C GLY A 51 -2.21 -0.94 14.33
N LEU A 52 -0.98 -1.03 14.85
CA LEU A 52 -0.21 -2.28 14.90
C LEU A 52 -0.87 -3.36 15.77
N GLY A 53 -1.35 -2.99 16.96
CA GLY A 53 -1.95 -3.96 17.90
C GLY A 53 -3.16 -4.67 17.31
N HIS A 54 -4.04 -3.92 16.63
CA HIS A 54 -5.20 -4.49 15.95
C HIS A 54 -4.82 -5.30 14.72
N LYS A 55 -3.81 -4.87 13.95
CA LYS A 55 -3.25 -5.66 12.85
C LYS A 55 -2.75 -7.03 13.31
N LEU A 56 -2.02 -7.08 14.44
CA LEU A 56 -1.52 -8.34 14.99
C LEU A 56 -2.67 -9.26 15.45
N ARG A 57 -3.74 -8.71 16.03
CA ARG A 57 -4.95 -9.49 16.35
C ARG A 57 -5.63 -10.02 15.09
N ALA A 58 -5.72 -9.22 14.03
CA ALA A 58 -6.26 -9.66 12.74
C ALA A 58 -5.41 -10.79 12.12
N TYR A 59 -4.08 -10.77 12.30
CA TYR A 59 -3.22 -11.88 11.90
C TYR A 59 -3.52 -13.17 12.64
N THR A 60 -3.85 -13.12 13.94
CA THR A 60 -4.26 -14.33 14.67
C THR A 60 -5.54 -14.96 14.09
N LEU A 61 -6.49 -14.15 13.65
CA LEU A 61 -7.70 -14.65 12.98
C LEU A 61 -7.40 -15.16 11.57
N GLN A 62 -6.48 -14.52 10.86
CA GLN A 62 -6.05 -14.99 9.53
C GLN A 62 -5.34 -16.33 9.60
N ASP A 63 -4.52 -16.55 10.63
CA ASP A 63 -3.89 -17.85 10.90
C ASP A 63 -4.93 -18.95 11.20
N GLN A 64 -6.16 -18.58 11.51
CA GLN A 64 -7.32 -19.47 11.69
C GLN A 64 -8.25 -19.52 10.47
N GLY A 65 -7.78 -19.04 9.31
CA GLY A 65 -8.47 -19.17 8.01
C GLY A 65 -9.34 -18.00 7.59
N ARG A 66 -9.46 -16.93 8.37
CA ARG A 66 -10.17 -15.70 7.95
C ARG A 66 -9.32 -14.95 6.91
N ASP A 67 -9.95 -14.25 5.99
CA ASP A 67 -9.22 -13.23 5.22
C ASP A 67 -9.08 -11.90 5.97
N THR A 68 -8.41 -10.92 5.36
CA THR A 68 -8.16 -9.61 5.97
C THR A 68 -9.43 -8.81 6.26
N VAL A 69 -10.46 -8.89 5.41
CA VAL A 69 -11.74 -8.20 5.60
C VAL A 69 -12.53 -8.88 6.71
N GLU A 70 -12.64 -10.19 6.65
CA GLU A 70 -13.36 -11.00 7.65
C GLU A 70 -12.78 -10.80 9.05
N ALA A 71 -11.44 -10.85 9.18
CA ALA A 71 -10.77 -10.62 10.45
C ALA A 71 -11.05 -9.23 11.02
N ASN A 72 -11.06 -8.18 10.19
CA ASN A 72 -11.37 -6.83 10.66
C ASN A 72 -12.84 -6.72 11.11
N VAL A 73 -13.78 -7.28 10.34
CA VAL A 73 -15.21 -7.25 10.69
C VAL A 73 -15.48 -8.02 11.99
N GLU A 74 -14.86 -9.19 12.18
CA GLU A 74 -14.97 -9.98 13.41
C GLU A 74 -14.43 -9.24 14.64
N LEU A 75 -13.38 -8.41 14.46
CA LEU A 75 -12.83 -7.56 15.51
C LEU A 75 -13.61 -6.25 15.72
N GLY A 76 -14.69 -6.00 14.97
CA GLY A 76 -15.46 -4.76 15.01
C GLY A 76 -14.69 -3.54 14.47
N LEU A 77 -13.74 -3.78 13.57
CA LEU A 77 -12.85 -2.77 13.02
C LEU A 77 -13.25 -2.35 11.61
N PRO A 78 -12.96 -1.10 11.21
CA PRO A 78 -13.12 -0.67 9.84
C PRO A 78 -12.17 -1.43 8.89
N ILE A 79 -12.60 -1.61 7.64
CA ILE A 79 -11.80 -2.27 6.59
C ILE A 79 -10.61 -1.39 6.16
N ASP A 80 -10.83 -0.07 6.16
CA ASP A 80 -9.84 0.96 5.83
C ASP A 80 -10.24 2.28 6.49
N SER A 81 -9.32 2.88 7.25
CA SER A 81 -9.50 4.20 7.89
C SER A 81 -8.38 5.17 7.51
N ARG A 82 -7.69 4.90 6.40
CA ARG A 82 -6.59 5.75 5.94
C ARG A 82 -7.11 7.04 5.34
N GLU A 83 -6.43 8.14 5.65
CA GLU A 83 -6.69 9.45 5.08
C GLU A 83 -5.46 9.94 4.30
N TYR A 84 -5.64 10.19 3.01
CA TYR A 84 -4.51 10.58 2.13
C TYR A 84 -4.36 12.08 1.96
N GLY A 85 -5.26 12.89 2.53
CA GLY A 85 -5.25 14.36 2.39
C GLY A 85 -3.97 15.01 2.91
N ILE A 86 -3.37 14.48 3.98
CA ILE A 86 -2.06 14.94 4.48
C ILE A 86 -0.98 14.69 3.44
N GLY A 87 -1.01 13.55 2.75
CA GLY A 87 -0.07 13.24 1.67
C GLY A 87 -0.18 14.23 0.52
N SER A 88 -1.40 14.62 0.14
CA SER A 88 -1.64 15.65 -0.88
C SER A 88 -1.10 17.01 -0.45
N GLN A 89 -1.32 17.42 0.81
CA GLN A 89 -0.81 18.70 1.32
C GLN A 89 0.72 18.76 1.34
N ILE A 90 1.38 17.66 1.74
CA ILE A 90 2.85 17.55 1.66
C ILE A 90 3.35 17.73 0.23
N LEU A 91 2.68 17.10 -0.75
CA LEU A 91 3.07 17.23 -2.16
C LEU A 91 2.91 18.68 -2.66
N VAL A 92 1.84 19.38 -2.26
CA VAL A 92 1.63 20.79 -2.58
C VAL A 92 2.71 21.68 -1.96
N ASP A 93 3.04 21.46 -0.68
CA ASP A 93 4.09 22.20 0.03
C ASP A 93 5.47 22.03 -0.63
N LEU A 94 5.75 20.83 -1.15
CA LEU A 94 6.95 20.53 -1.94
C LEU A 94 6.93 21.13 -3.36
N GLY A 95 5.85 21.82 -3.75
CA GLY A 95 5.69 22.44 -5.07
C GLY A 95 5.36 21.47 -6.21
N VAL A 96 4.91 20.24 -5.89
CA VAL A 96 4.49 19.27 -6.90
C VAL A 96 3.18 19.71 -7.52
N THR A 97 3.07 19.59 -8.84
CA THR A 97 1.85 19.90 -9.60
C THR A 97 1.47 18.77 -10.54
N LYS A 98 2.42 18.27 -11.32
CA LYS A 98 2.28 17.10 -12.19
C LYS A 98 3.15 15.96 -11.73
N MET A 99 2.63 14.74 -11.77
CA MET A 99 3.36 13.62 -11.19
C MET A 99 3.03 12.26 -11.81
N ARG A 100 4.07 11.43 -11.96
CA ARG A 100 3.96 10.00 -12.25
C ARG A 100 3.86 9.26 -10.92
N VAL A 101 2.79 8.49 -10.71
CA VAL A 101 2.47 7.91 -9.40
C VAL A 101 2.69 6.40 -9.38
N MET A 102 3.53 5.95 -8.45
CA MET A 102 3.79 4.53 -8.21
C MET A 102 2.71 3.91 -7.31
N THR A 103 1.70 3.26 -7.90
CA THR A 103 0.58 2.67 -7.16
C THR A 103 -0.09 1.48 -7.85
N ASN A 104 -0.44 0.49 -7.04
CA ASN A 104 -1.33 -0.62 -7.41
C ASN A 104 -2.77 -0.37 -6.97
N ASN A 105 -3.04 0.69 -6.19
CA ASN A 105 -4.39 1.05 -5.78
C ASN A 105 -4.74 2.45 -6.32
N PRO A 106 -5.53 2.55 -7.41
CA PRO A 106 -5.98 3.83 -7.95
C PRO A 106 -6.90 4.59 -6.99
N SER A 107 -7.67 3.90 -6.15
CA SER A 107 -8.64 4.56 -5.25
C SER A 107 -7.99 5.45 -4.19
N LYS A 108 -6.69 5.25 -3.90
CA LYS A 108 -5.92 6.10 -2.99
C LYS A 108 -5.83 7.57 -3.40
N TYR A 109 -6.05 7.87 -4.68
CA TYR A 109 -5.80 9.18 -5.26
C TYR A 109 -7.08 9.90 -5.71
N GLY A 110 -8.23 9.47 -5.20
CA GLY A 110 -9.47 10.25 -5.32
C GLY A 110 -9.32 11.61 -4.63
N GLY A 111 -9.81 12.68 -5.26
CA GLY A 111 -9.84 14.02 -4.66
C GLY A 111 -8.55 14.84 -4.79
N LEU A 112 -7.55 14.37 -5.53
CA LEU A 112 -6.32 15.14 -5.79
C LEU A 112 -6.53 16.43 -6.57
N GLU A 113 -7.54 16.48 -7.45
CA GLU A 113 -7.85 17.66 -8.26
C GLU A 113 -8.12 18.90 -7.38
N GLY A 114 -8.71 18.71 -6.20
CA GLY A 114 -8.96 19.79 -5.23
C GLY A 114 -7.69 20.41 -4.63
N TYR A 115 -6.54 19.75 -4.79
CA TYR A 115 -5.23 20.23 -4.34
C TYR A 115 -4.37 20.79 -5.49
N GLY A 116 -4.90 20.86 -6.72
CA GLY A 116 -4.11 21.26 -7.89
C GLY A 116 -3.06 20.22 -8.31
N LEU A 117 -3.26 18.96 -7.93
CA LEU A 117 -2.36 17.85 -8.23
C LEU A 117 -2.90 17.03 -9.41
N GLU A 118 -2.10 16.89 -10.45
CA GLU A 118 -2.41 16.15 -11.68
C GLU A 118 -1.57 14.87 -11.77
N ILE A 119 -2.24 13.72 -11.84
CA ILE A 119 -1.58 12.45 -12.16
C ILE A 119 -1.46 12.35 -13.68
N VAL A 120 -0.24 12.46 -14.20
CA VAL A 120 0.03 12.34 -15.64
C VAL A 120 0.31 10.90 -16.08
N GLU A 121 0.67 10.03 -15.15
CA GLU A 121 0.95 8.61 -15.43
C GLU A 121 0.79 7.77 -14.15
N ARG A 122 0.25 6.57 -14.29
CA ARG A 122 0.31 5.53 -13.25
C ARG A 122 1.45 4.57 -13.58
N VAL A 123 2.42 4.48 -12.68
CA VAL A 123 3.52 3.52 -12.74
C VAL A 123 3.16 2.32 -11.85
N PRO A 124 3.01 1.09 -12.40
CA PRO A 124 2.79 -0.11 -11.59
C PRO A 124 3.96 -0.39 -10.64
N LEU A 125 3.66 -0.94 -9.47
CA LEU A 125 4.67 -1.52 -8.58
C LEU A 125 4.51 -3.03 -8.61
N GLU A 126 5.19 -3.67 -9.55
CA GLU A 126 5.17 -5.12 -9.66
C GLU A 126 5.83 -5.75 -8.42
N VAL A 127 5.17 -6.78 -7.91
CA VAL A 127 5.64 -7.60 -6.79
C VAL A 127 5.40 -9.05 -7.15
N THR A 128 6.42 -9.89 -7.01
CA THR A 128 6.29 -11.32 -7.23
C THR A 128 5.56 -11.95 -6.05
N PRO A 129 4.41 -12.62 -6.26
CA PRO A 129 3.73 -13.32 -5.17
C PRO A 129 4.59 -14.43 -4.59
N THR A 130 4.51 -14.64 -3.28
CA THR A 130 5.12 -15.77 -2.58
C THR A 130 4.04 -16.64 -1.93
N PRO A 131 4.34 -17.89 -1.54
CA PRO A 131 3.39 -18.72 -0.81
C PRO A 131 2.82 -18.05 0.45
N GLU A 132 3.61 -17.21 1.12
CA GLU A 132 3.25 -16.54 2.38
C GLU A 132 2.30 -15.34 2.19
N ASN A 133 2.31 -14.69 1.01
CA ASN A 133 1.51 -13.48 0.78
C ASN A 133 0.44 -13.61 -0.31
N ILE A 134 0.37 -14.71 -1.07
CA ILE A 134 -0.57 -14.86 -2.19
C ILE A 134 -2.03 -14.64 -1.75
N ALA A 135 -2.43 -15.17 -0.59
CA ALA A 135 -3.79 -14.99 -0.06
C ALA A 135 -4.08 -13.52 0.26
N TYR A 136 -3.10 -12.81 0.83
CA TYR A 136 -3.19 -11.39 1.13
C TYR A 136 -3.27 -10.54 -0.15
N LEU A 137 -2.48 -10.87 -1.18
CA LEU A 137 -2.50 -10.19 -2.46
C LEU A 137 -3.82 -10.42 -3.22
N ARG A 138 -4.37 -11.64 -3.18
CA ARG A 138 -5.70 -11.96 -3.74
C ARG A 138 -6.80 -11.15 -3.04
N ALA A 139 -6.80 -11.10 -1.70
CA ALA A 139 -7.77 -10.28 -0.96
C ALA A 139 -7.69 -8.79 -1.34
N LYS A 140 -6.49 -8.26 -1.59
CA LYS A 140 -6.31 -6.89 -2.11
C LYS A 140 -6.89 -6.70 -3.52
N GLN A 141 -6.66 -7.66 -4.41
CA GLN A 141 -7.13 -7.60 -5.79
C GLN A 141 -8.66 -7.72 -5.85
N GLU A 142 -9.21 -8.79 -5.28
CA GLU A 142 -10.63 -9.15 -5.39
C GLU A 142 -11.55 -8.26 -4.55
N LYS A 143 -11.11 -7.86 -3.35
CA LYS A 143 -11.98 -7.18 -2.37
C LYS A 143 -11.68 -5.69 -2.20
N MET A 144 -10.56 -5.20 -2.73
CA MET A 144 -10.06 -3.84 -2.41
C MET A 144 -9.56 -3.08 -3.64
N GLY A 145 -9.91 -3.54 -4.85
CA GLY A 145 -9.67 -2.83 -6.10
C GLY A 145 -8.21 -2.61 -6.45
N HIS A 146 -7.29 -3.42 -5.92
CA HIS A 146 -5.88 -3.32 -6.31
C HIS A 146 -5.68 -3.94 -7.69
N ILE A 147 -4.97 -3.23 -8.56
CA ILE A 147 -4.52 -3.72 -9.86
C ILE A 147 -3.19 -4.45 -9.64
N LEU A 148 -3.26 -5.77 -9.56
CA LEU A 148 -2.12 -6.67 -9.38
C LEU A 148 -2.18 -7.74 -10.48
N ASP A 149 -1.02 -8.08 -11.03
CA ASP A 149 -0.84 -9.28 -11.87
C ASP A 149 -0.31 -10.39 -10.97
N LEU A 150 -1.15 -11.39 -10.71
CA LEU A 150 -0.86 -12.51 -9.80
C LEU A 150 -0.55 -13.81 -10.56
N ASP A 151 -0.61 -13.81 -11.89
CA ASP A 151 -0.46 -15.01 -12.72
C ASP A 151 1.01 -15.39 -12.96
N GLN A 152 1.95 -14.59 -12.42
CA GLN A 152 3.39 -14.87 -12.46
C GLN A 152 3.87 -15.73 -11.27
N SER A 153 3.05 -16.69 -10.82
CA SER A 153 3.51 -17.72 -9.89
C SER A 153 4.57 -18.57 -10.59
N GLY A 154 5.82 -18.45 -10.15
CA GLY A 154 6.95 -19.20 -10.69
C GLY A 154 6.74 -20.71 -10.58
N ASP A 155 6.35 -21.34 -11.69
CA ASP A 155 6.81 -22.67 -12.03
C ASP A 155 8.28 -22.57 -12.45
N LYS A 156 9.20 -22.59 -11.48
CA LYS A 156 10.59 -23.02 -11.67
C LYS A 156 11.15 -23.64 -10.39
#